data_AF-A0A948YVA7-F1
#
_entry.id   AF-A0A948YVA7-F1
#
_cell.length_a   1.000
_cell.length_b   1.000
_cell.length_c   1.000
_cell.angle_alpha   90.00
_cell.angle_beta   90.00
_cell.angle_gamma   90.00
#
_symmetry.space_group_name_H-M   'P 1'
#
loop_
_entity.id
_entity.type
_entity.pdbx_description
1 polymer ?
#
loop_
_entity_poly.entity_id
_entity_poly.type
_entity_poly.pdbx_seq_one_letter_code
_entity_poly.pdbx_strand_id
1 'polypeptide(L)'
;MKIVSGGQTGVDRAALDAALEYGVEAGGWCPEGRKAEDGVIPAKYPVQELPQAGPRQRTKKNVLDSDGTVIIYFKYPVGGTQETILFCMKAKKPYLLLDATELSPERAAQRVNSFTKTYNMAVLNVAGPRGSREPGAYAYAKEVIAQVLKDQKGSGGKDKMEGKDISVVRARQIAFEEINRDSQESLELVECTEPTAQLACYLKGKRSLADCYFFHVGSRTPRIGSGRIIGISKQDGEVVCDGDVGE
;
A
#
# COMPACT_ATOMS: atom_id res chain seq x y z
N MET A 1 3.68 10.68 -8.21
CA MET A 1 2.31 10.27 -7.82
C MET A 1 1.45 11.52 -7.73
N LYS A 2 0.21 11.47 -8.22
CA LYS A 2 -0.83 12.51 -8.09
C LYS A 2 -1.81 12.10 -7.00
N ILE A 3 -2.27 13.06 -6.19
CA ILE A 3 -3.32 12.85 -5.18
C ILE A 3 -4.64 13.40 -5.70
N VAL A 4 -5.71 12.60 -5.64
CA VAL A 4 -7.06 13.05 -5.99
C VAL A 4 -8.04 12.83 -4.84
N SER A 5 -9.03 13.72 -4.72
CA SER A 5 -10.17 13.59 -3.81
C SER A 5 -11.37 14.39 -4.34
N GLY A 6 -12.52 14.31 -3.66
CA GLY A 6 -13.70 15.09 -4.06
C GLY A 6 -13.88 16.43 -3.36
N GLY A 7 -12.89 16.91 -2.62
CA GLY A 7 -12.88 18.25 -2.01
C GLY A 7 -13.88 18.50 -0.86
N GLN A 8 -14.55 17.45 -0.36
CA GLN A 8 -15.35 17.56 0.87
C GLN A 8 -14.46 17.94 2.08
N THR A 9 -15.03 18.52 3.13
CA THR A 9 -14.32 18.69 4.40
C THR A 9 -13.81 17.35 4.96
N GLY A 10 -12.96 17.39 5.98
CA GLY A 10 -12.37 16.18 6.56
C GLY A 10 -11.29 15.59 5.65
N VAL A 11 -11.38 14.29 5.36
CA VAL A 11 -10.32 13.53 4.67
C VAL A 11 -10.01 14.06 3.27
N ASP A 12 -11.05 14.39 2.49
CA ASP A 12 -10.89 14.82 1.10
C ASP A 12 -10.00 16.08 1.01
N ARG A 13 -10.29 17.11 1.81
CA ARG A 13 -9.47 18.35 1.85
C ARG A 13 -8.11 18.15 2.48
N ALA A 14 -8.00 17.32 3.51
CA ALA A 14 -6.72 17.01 4.14
C ALA A 14 -5.71 16.42 3.14
N ALA A 15 -6.18 15.51 2.28
CA ALA A 15 -5.36 14.93 1.22
C ALA A 15 -4.91 15.98 0.19
N LEU A 16 -5.81 16.88 -0.22
CA LEU A 16 -5.47 17.95 -1.16
C LEU A 16 -4.51 18.98 -0.55
N ASP A 17 -4.73 19.39 0.70
CA ASP A 17 -3.84 20.31 1.40
C ASP A 17 -2.44 19.71 1.55
N ALA A 18 -2.32 18.43 1.92
CA ALA A 18 -1.02 17.75 2.00
C ALA A 18 -0.33 17.69 0.63
N ALA A 19 -1.05 17.38 -0.44
CA ALA A 19 -0.49 17.35 -1.79
C ALA A 19 0.03 18.73 -2.22
N LEU A 20 -0.77 19.78 -2.03
CA LEU A 20 -0.41 21.16 -2.37
C LEU A 20 0.79 21.65 -1.54
N GLU A 21 0.81 21.37 -0.24
CA GLU A 21 1.91 21.74 0.67
C GLU A 21 3.24 21.08 0.24
N TYR A 22 3.18 19.84 -0.23
CA TYR A 22 4.33 19.11 -0.75
C TYR A 22 4.52 19.32 -2.26
N GLY A 23 3.85 20.27 -2.92
CA GLY A 23 4.03 20.55 -4.35
C GLY A 23 3.81 19.33 -5.25
N VAL A 24 2.98 18.40 -4.82
CA VAL A 24 2.56 17.23 -5.56
C VAL A 24 1.28 17.56 -6.32
N GLU A 25 1.13 17.04 -7.54
CA GLU A 25 -0.07 17.27 -8.33
C GLU A 25 -1.31 16.81 -7.56
N ALA A 26 -2.27 17.72 -7.42
CA ALA A 26 -3.53 17.49 -6.72
C ALA A 26 -4.70 17.61 -7.72
N GLY A 27 -5.84 17.00 -7.42
CA GLY A 27 -7.07 17.22 -8.18
C GLY A 27 -8.22 16.31 -7.78
N GLY A 28 -9.02 15.92 -8.77
CA GLY A 28 -10.16 15.02 -8.58
C GLY A 28 -11.49 15.67 -8.96
N TRP A 29 -12.57 14.92 -8.79
CA TRP A 29 -13.91 15.30 -9.22
C TRP A 29 -14.76 15.75 -8.05
N CYS A 30 -15.38 16.92 -8.18
CA CYS A 30 -16.33 17.46 -7.19
C CYS A 30 -17.74 17.62 -7.80
N PRO A 31 -18.79 17.78 -6.97
CA PRO A 31 -20.13 18.05 -7.48
C PRO A 31 -20.20 19.38 -8.25
N GLU A 32 -21.20 19.51 -9.12
CA GLU A 32 -21.54 20.76 -9.78
C GLU A 32 -21.75 21.91 -8.77
N GLY A 33 -21.24 23.10 -9.10
CA GLY A 33 -21.15 24.25 -8.21
C GLY A 33 -20.10 24.11 -7.12
N ARG A 34 -19.17 23.14 -7.24
CA ARG A 34 -18.12 22.84 -6.26
C ARG A 34 -18.67 22.67 -4.84
N LYS A 35 -19.79 21.96 -4.69
CA LYS A 35 -20.49 21.86 -3.40
C LYS A 35 -19.76 20.96 -2.39
N ALA A 36 -19.60 21.45 -1.17
CA ALA A 36 -19.18 20.74 0.04
C ALA A 36 -20.14 21.06 1.21
N GLU A 37 -19.95 20.44 2.37
CA GLU A 37 -20.86 20.64 3.51
C GLU A 37 -20.83 22.07 4.09
N ASP A 38 -19.71 22.76 3.93
CA ASP A 38 -19.46 24.12 4.41
C ASP A 38 -19.58 25.16 3.29
N GLY A 39 -20.24 24.80 2.19
CA GLY A 39 -20.50 25.68 1.05
C GLY A 39 -19.63 25.34 -0.16
N VAL A 40 -19.07 26.36 -0.81
CA VAL A 40 -18.30 26.20 -2.06
C VAL A 40 -16.86 25.78 -1.73
N ILE A 41 -16.37 24.73 -2.38
CA ILE A 41 -14.98 24.28 -2.25
C ILE A 41 -14.05 25.40 -2.72
N PRO A 42 -13.13 25.89 -1.85
CA PRO A 42 -12.22 26.99 -2.18
C PRO A 42 -11.45 26.81 -3.49
N ALA A 43 -11.20 27.91 -4.19
CA ALA A 43 -10.52 27.91 -5.50
C ALA A 43 -9.09 27.37 -5.45
N LYS A 44 -8.44 27.39 -4.28
CA LYS A 44 -7.09 26.81 -4.09
C LYS A 44 -7.04 25.30 -4.38
N TYR A 45 -8.18 24.60 -4.31
CA TYR A 45 -8.24 23.17 -4.56
C TYR A 45 -8.48 22.89 -6.06
N PRO A 46 -7.55 22.22 -6.76
CA PRO A 46 -7.62 21.99 -8.21
C PRO A 46 -8.59 20.84 -8.60
N VAL A 47 -9.77 20.80 -7.98
CA VAL A 47 -10.85 19.85 -8.32
C VAL A 47 -11.64 20.34 -9.52
N GLN A 48 -12.07 19.40 -10.36
CA GLN A 48 -12.90 19.62 -11.54
C GLN A 48 -14.37 19.32 -11.21
N GLU A 49 -15.28 20.17 -11.66
CA GLU A 49 -16.71 19.91 -11.52
C GLU A 49 -17.12 18.77 -12.44
N LEU A 50 -17.94 17.86 -11.92
CA LEU A 50 -18.63 16.87 -12.72
C LEU A 50 -20.07 17.36 -12.95
N PRO A 51 -20.44 17.75 -14.19
CA PRO A 51 -21.76 18.31 -14.47
C PRO A 51 -22.88 17.37 -14.04
N GLN A 52 -23.94 17.90 -13.43
CA GLN A 52 -25.12 17.16 -12.96
C GLN A 52 -24.80 16.03 -11.96
N ALA A 53 -23.61 16.06 -11.35
CA ALA A 53 -23.19 15.06 -10.38
C ALA A 53 -23.56 15.47 -8.95
N GLY A 54 -24.23 14.56 -8.26
CA GLY A 54 -24.31 14.59 -6.80
C GLY A 54 -23.04 14.03 -6.14
N PRO A 55 -23.01 14.01 -4.78
CA PRO A 55 -21.90 13.44 -4.01
C PRO A 55 -21.56 11.99 -4.39
N ARG A 56 -22.57 11.21 -4.78
CA ARG A 56 -22.41 9.81 -5.17
C ARG A 56 -21.66 9.66 -6.50
N GLN A 57 -22.05 10.43 -7.51
CA GLN A 57 -21.48 10.38 -8.85
C GLN A 57 -20.02 10.84 -8.85
N ARG A 58 -19.69 11.92 -8.13
CA ARG A 58 -18.29 12.38 -8.00
C ARG A 58 -17.43 11.35 -7.27
N THR A 59 -17.96 10.68 -6.25
CA THR A 59 -17.21 9.64 -5.51
C THR A 59 -16.90 8.46 -6.42
N LYS A 60 -17.91 7.98 -7.17
CA LYS A 60 -17.71 6.92 -8.16
C LYS A 60 -16.66 7.31 -9.21
N LYS A 61 -16.72 8.55 -9.72
CA LYS A 61 -15.79 9.02 -10.76
C LYS A 61 -14.34 9.11 -10.25
N ASN A 62 -14.12 9.58 -9.02
CA ASN A 62 -12.79 9.57 -8.39
C ASN A 62 -12.22 8.15 -8.23
N VAL A 63 -13.05 7.17 -7.87
CA VAL A 63 -12.62 5.76 -7.80
C VAL A 63 -12.24 5.20 -9.18
N LEU A 64 -13.01 5.52 -10.22
CA LEU A 64 -12.77 4.99 -11.56
C LEU A 64 -11.53 5.60 -12.23
N ASP A 65 -11.32 6.91 -12.05
CA ASP A 65 -10.24 7.68 -12.68
C ASP A 65 -8.93 7.70 -11.86
N SER A 66 -8.82 6.82 -10.85
CA SER A 66 -7.58 6.60 -10.08
C SER A 66 -7.10 5.15 -10.20
N ASP A 67 -5.84 4.91 -9.86
CA ASP A 67 -5.24 3.56 -9.89
C ASP A 67 -5.66 2.74 -8.67
N GLY A 68 -5.95 3.41 -7.57
CA GLY A 68 -6.56 2.82 -6.39
C GLY A 68 -6.95 3.86 -5.35
N THR A 69 -7.63 3.42 -4.30
CA THR A 69 -8.19 4.30 -3.28
C THR A 69 -7.73 3.94 -1.87
N VAL A 70 -7.18 4.91 -1.15
CA VAL A 70 -7.03 4.83 0.31
C VAL A 70 -8.30 5.36 0.96
N ILE A 71 -8.90 4.54 1.82
CA ILE A 71 -10.17 4.83 2.50
C ILE A 71 -9.92 4.88 4.00
N ILE A 72 -9.97 6.08 4.56
CA ILE A 72 -9.80 6.33 5.99
C ILE A 72 -11.19 6.33 6.65
N TYR A 73 -11.32 5.57 7.73
CA TYR A 73 -12.54 5.49 8.54
C TYR A 73 -12.19 5.40 10.03
N PHE A 74 -13.21 5.51 10.89
CA PHE A 74 -13.06 5.52 12.34
C PHE A 74 -14.02 4.48 12.91
N LYS A 75 -13.49 3.35 13.41
CA LYS A 75 -14.21 2.13 13.84
C LYS A 75 -14.97 1.40 12.74
N TYR A 76 -15.93 2.07 12.10
CA TYR A 76 -16.76 1.50 11.05
C TYR A 76 -16.92 2.46 9.86
N PRO A 77 -16.76 1.99 8.61
CA PRO A 77 -17.05 2.80 7.44
C PRO A 77 -18.57 2.98 7.31
N VAL A 78 -19.01 4.22 7.17
CA VAL A 78 -20.44 4.58 7.19
C VAL A 78 -20.75 5.68 6.18
N GLY A 79 -21.96 5.66 5.61
CA GLY A 79 -22.40 6.64 4.61
C GLY A 79 -21.49 6.68 3.38
N GLY A 80 -21.04 7.87 2.99
CA GLY A 80 -20.19 8.06 1.81
C GLY A 80 -18.89 7.22 1.82
N THR A 81 -18.30 6.98 3.00
CA THR A 81 -17.10 6.13 3.13
C THR A 81 -17.40 4.68 2.76
N GLN A 82 -18.51 4.12 3.26
CA GLN A 82 -18.96 2.77 2.92
C GLN A 82 -19.29 2.68 1.42
N GLU A 83 -19.88 3.72 0.87
CA GLU A 83 -20.21 3.77 -0.56
C GLU A 83 -18.96 3.77 -1.45
N THR A 84 -17.89 4.46 -1.05
CA THR A 84 -16.57 4.39 -1.73
C THR A 84 -16.04 2.96 -1.79
N ILE A 85 -16.15 2.19 -0.70
CA ILE A 85 -15.73 0.77 -0.66
C ILE A 85 -16.52 -0.03 -1.70
N LEU A 86 -17.85 0.15 -1.72
CA LEU A 86 -18.71 -0.55 -2.69
C LEU A 86 -18.36 -0.20 -4.14
N PHE A 87 -17.99 1.06 -4.43
CA PHE A 87 -17.52 1.43 -5.76
C PHE A 87 -16.19 0.77 -6.13
N CYS A 88 -15.23 0.72 -5.20
CA CYS A 88 -13.95 0.04 -5.44
C CYS A 88 -14.16 -1.44 -5.75
N MET A 89 -14.98 -2.13 -4.95
CA MET A 89 -15.31 -3.54 -5.15
C MET A 89 -15.99 -3.78 -6.51
N LYS A 90 -17.02 -2.99 -6.85
CA LYS A 90 -17.75 -3.13 -8.11
C LYS A 90 -16.88 -2.84 -9.34
N ALA A 91 -15.97 -1.88 -9.22
CA ALA A 91 -15.04 -1.50 -10.29
C ALA A 91 -13.79 -2.40 -10.35
N LYS A 92 -13.63 -3.35 -9.40
CA LYS A 92 -12.41 -4.15 -9.23
C LYS A 92 -11.14 -3.29 -9.13
N LYS A 93 -11.25 -2.11 -8.52
CA LYS A 93 -10.13 -1.20 -8.29
C LYS A 93 -9.46 -1.53 -6.95
N PRO A 94 -8.12 -1.55 -6.88
CA PRO A 94 -7.40 -1.70 -5.61
C PRO A 94 -7.84 -0.67 -4.57
N TYR A 95 -8.04 -1.10 -3.33
CA TYR A 95 -8.32 -0.20 -2.22
C TYR A 95 -7.63 -0.64 -0.93
N LEU A 96 -7.28 0.32 -0.09
CA LEU A 96 -6.69 0.12 1.23
C LEU A 96 -7.61 0.74 2.30
N LEU A 97 -8.03 -0.08 3.25
CA LEU A 97 -8.81 0.35 4.41
C LEU A 97 -7.88 0.71 5.57
N LEU A 98 -8.05 1.90 6.14
CA LEU A 98 -7.32 2.40 7.30
C LEU A 98 -8.27 2.80 8.41
N ASP A 99 -8.24 2.06 9.52
CA ASP A 99 -8.95 2.45 10.73
C ASP A 99 -8.10 3.43 11.54
N ALA A 100 -8.53 4.68 11.57
CA ALA A 100 -7.84 5.75 12.27
C ALA A 100 -7.93 5.64 13.79
N THR A 101 -8.80 4.77 14.34
CA THR A 101 -8.81 4.50 15.79
C THR A 101 -7.75 3.48 16.23
N GLU A 102 -7.23 2.68 15.30
CA GLU A 102 -6.29 1.59 15.57
C GLU A 102 -4.88 1.88 15.06
N LEU A 103 -4.76 2.65 13.97
CA LEU A 103 -3.49 2.92 13.31
C LEU A 103 -3.00 4.33 13.63
N SER A 104 -1.78 4.43 14.16
CA SER A 104 -1.08 5.72 14.19
C SER A 104 -0.85 6.24 12.76
N PRO A 105 -0.72 7.57 12.57
CA PRO A 105 -0.44 8.15 11.26
C PRO A 105 0.79 7.55 10.57
N GLU A 106 1.85 7.22 11.32
CA GLU A 106 3.09 6.62 10.81
C GLU A 106 2.84 5.23 10.25
N ARG A 107 2.14 4.38 11.02
CA ARG A 107 1.81 3.01 10.58
C ARG A 107 0.88 3.04 9.38
N ALA A 108 -0.09 3.94 9.38
CA ALA A 108 -0.97 4.16 8.23
C ALA A 108 -0.18 4.59 6.99
N ALA A 109 0.75 5.55 7.12
CA ALA A 109 1.60 6.01 6.02
C ALA A 109 2.48 4.88 5.45
N GLN A 110 3.06 4.04 6.30
CA GLN A 110 3.82 2.85 5.86
C GLN A 110 2.96 1.87 5.04
N ARG A 111 1.70 1.66 5.45
CA ARG A 111 0.76 0.81 4.69
C ARG A 111 0.39 1.45 3.36
N VAL A 112 0.17 2.77 3.31
CA VAL A 112 -0.10 3.50 2.06
C VAL A 112 1.11 3.44 1.13
N ASN A 113 2.33 3.63 1.63
CA ASN A 113 3.56 3.51 0.85
C ASN A 113 3.74 2.09 0.28
N SER A 114 3.43 1.06 1.07
CA SER A 114 3.47 -0.32 0.60
C SER A 114 2.43 -0.56 -0.49
N PHE A 115 1.20 -0.11 -0.26
CA PHE A 115 0.09 -0.24 -1.20
C PHE A 115 0.37 0.46 -2.54
N THR A 116 0.83 1.71 -2.51
CA THR A 116 1.15 2.49 -3.72
C THR A 116 2.26 1.85 -4.53
N LYS A 117 3.29 1.29 -3.88
CA LYS A 117 4.38 0.56 -4.54
C LYS A 117 3.93 -0.76 -5.15
N THR A 118 3.16 -1.56 -4.41
CA THR A 118 2.66 -2.86 -4.88
C THR A 118 1.86 -2.74 -6.17
N TYR A 119 1.08 -1.66 -6.32
CA TYR A 119 0.23 -1.43 -7.49
C TYR A 119 0.81 -0.40 -8.47
N ASN A 120 2.05 0.06 -8.28
CA ASN A 120 2.73 1.08 -9.09
C ASN A 120 1.84 2.30 -9.39
N MET A 121 1.23 2.87 -8.35
CA MET A 121 0.18 3.88 -8.50
C MET A 121 0.75 5.22 -8.97
N ALA A 122 0.24 5.70 -10.11
CA ALA A 122 0.47 7.04 -10.60
C ALA A 122 -0.53 8.03 -9.99
N VAL A 123 -1.80 7.63 -9.84
CA VAL A 123 -2.91 8.44 -9.31
C VAL A 123 -3.56 7.74 -8.11
N LEU A 124 -3.40 8.33 -6.92
CA LEU A 124 -3.99 7.83 -5.68
C LEU A 124 -5.22 8.66 -5.30
N ASN A 125 -6.38 8.01 -5.20
CA ASN A 125 -7.56 8.61 -4.60
C ASN A 125 -7.54 8.45 -3.08
N VAL A 126 -7.89 9.49 -2.35
CA VAL A 126 -8.01 9.46 -0.88
C VAL A 126 -9.42 9.89 -0.50
N ALA A 127 -10.09 9.05 0.29
CA ALA A 127 -11.48 9.25 0.67
C ALA A 127 -11.72 8.92 2.15
N GLY A 128 -12.72 9.57 2.74
CA GLY A 128 -13.13 9.30 4.12
C GLY A 128 -14.26 10.22 4.59
N PRO A 129 -14.55 10.24 5.91
CA PRO A 129 -15.64 11.03 6.44
C PRO A 129 -15.40 12.54 6.30
N ARG A 130 -16.52 13.26 6.22
CA ARG A 130 -16.57 14.72 6.28
C ARG A 130 -16.31 15.25 7.70
N GLY A 131 -15.81 16.47 7.82
CA GLY A 131 -15.37 17.07 9.08
C GLY A 131 -16.48 17.16 10.13
N SER A 132 -17.70 17.52 9.74
CA SER A 132 -18.85 17.56 10.66
C SER A 132 -19.20 16.21 11.28
N ARG A 133 -18.86 15.10 10.61
CA ARG A 133 -19.12 13.75 11.09
C ARG A 133 -17.99 13.23 11.95
N GLU A 134 -16.76 13.59 11.59
CA GLU A 134 -15.56 13.12 12.27
C GLU A 134 -14.55 14.27 12.38
N PRO A 135 -14.57 15.04 13.47
CA PRO A 135 -13.71 16.21 13.64
C PRO A 135 -12.21 15.89 13.55
N GLY A 136 -11.80 14.69 13.97
CA GLY A 136 -10.41 14.23 13.90
C GLY A 136 -9.93 13.83 12.50
N ALA A 137 -10.85 13.67 11.54
CA ALA A 137 -10.54 13.13 10.22
C ALA A 137 -9.55 13.97 9.42
N TYR A 138 -9.67 15.30 9.51
CA TYR A 138 -8.78 16.20 8.76
C TYR A 138 -7.33 16.06 9.24
N ALA A 139 -7.10 16.21 10.56
CA ALA A 139 -5.76 16.18 11.13
C ALA A 139 -5.06 14.85 10.84
N TYR A 140 -5.77 13.74 11.11
CA TYR A 140 -5.25 12.39 10.87
C TYR A 140 -4.89 12.17 9.40
N ALA A 141 -5.81 12.45 8.47
CA ALA A 141 -5.56 12.22 7.05
C ALA A 141 -4.43 13.11 6.50
N LYS A 142 -4.34 14.36 6.97
CA LYS A 142 -3.30 15.28 6.52
C LYS A 142 -1.93 14.75 6.93
N GLU A 143 -1.80 14.27 8.17
CA GLU A 143 -0.55 13.72 8.68
C GLU A 143 -0.13 12.45 7.95
N VAL A 144 -1.06 11.49 7.75
CA VAL A 144 -0.79 10.26 6.98
C VAL A 144 -0.27 10.58 5.58
N ILE A 145 -0.96 11.45 4.84
CA ILE A 145 -0.57 11.78 3.46
C ILE A 145 0.72 12.61 3.44
N ALA A 146 0.92 13.53 4.38
CA ALA A 146 2.19 14.26 4.49
C ALA A 146 3.39 13.33 4.70
N GLN A 147 3.27 12.32 5.56
CA GLN A 147 4.32 11.33 5.78
C GLN A 147 4.58 10.49 4.52
N VAL A 148 3.53 10.03 3.83
CA VAL A 148 3.66 9.34 2.53
C VAL A 148 4.44 10.19 1.52
N LEU A 149 4.11 11.47 1.39
CA LEU A 149 4.76 12.37 0.43
C LEU A 149 6.20 12.75 0.84
N LYS A 150 6.46 12.86 2.14
CA LYS A 150 7.80 13.11 2.68
C LYS A 150 8.75 11.96 2.36
N ASP A 151 8.31 10.72 2.55
CA ASP A 151 9.09 9.51 2.25
C ASP A 151 9.42 9.41 0.74
N GLN A 152 8.50 9.88 -0.12
CA GLN A 152 8.73 9.92 -1.56
C GLN A 152 9.74 11.01 -1.98
N LYS A 153 9.75 12.18 -1.31
CA LYS A 153 10.72 13.25 -1.58
C LYS A 153 12.10 13.01 -0.97
N GLY A 154 12.18 12.32 0.16
CA GLY A 154 13.45 11.94 0.81
C GLY A 154 14.33 11.02 -0.03
N SER A 155 13.84 10.53 -1.17
CA SER A 155 14.59 9.70 -2.12
C SER A 155 15.42 10.51 -3.14
N GLY A 156 15.54 11.84 -2.98
CA GLY A 156 16.24 12.75 -3.92
C GLY A 156 17.51 13.44 -3.39
N GLY A 157 17.99 13.13 -2.19
CA GLY A 157 19.24 13.66 -1.62
C GLY A 157 20.37 12.63 -1.74
N LYS A 158 21.55 13.07 -2.17
CA LYS A 158 22.78 12.26 -2.25
C LYS A 158 23.11 11.63 -0.89
N ASP A 159 22.73 10.38 -0.71
CA ASP A 159 23.41 9.46 0.20
C ASP A 159 23.81 8.23 -0.59
N LYS A 160 24.99 7.72 -0.25
CA LYS A 160 25.71 6.66 -0.95
C LYS A 160 24.81 5.43 -1.15
N MET A 161 24.96 4.78 -2.30
CA MET A 161 24.39 3.45 -2.61
C MET A 161 24.61 2.49 -1.44
N GLU A 162 23.56 2.22 -0.68
CA GLU A 162 23.27 0.91 -0.11
C GLU A 162 21.91 0.51 -0.68
N GLY A 163 21.91 -0.54 -1.50
CA GLY A 163 20.70 -1.02 -2.17
C GLY A 163 19.63 -1.34 -1.13
N LYS A 164 18.42 -0.78 -1.31
CA LYS A 164 17.32 -1.04 -0.39
C LYS A 164 16.85 -2.47 -0.58
N ASP A 165 17.07 -3.29 0.44
CA ASP A 165 16.61 -4.67 0.48
C ASP A 165 15.12 -4.79 0.10
N ILE A 166 14.78 -5.78 -0.72
CA ILE A 166 13.42 -6.20 -1.04
C ILE A 166 12.70 -6.61 0.26
N SER A 167 11.39 -6.39 0.31
CA SER A 167 10.60 -6.77 1.47
C SER A 167 10.42 -8.29 1.55
N VAL A 168 10.23 -8.83 2.76
CA VAL A 168 9.86 -10.23 2.97
C VAL A 168 8.60 -10.64 2.17
N VAL A 169 7.69 -9.69 1.92
CA VAL A 169 6.49 -9.93 1.10
C VAL A 169 6.86 -10.13 -0.37
N ARG A 170 7.77 -9.30 -0.92
CA ARG A 170 8.27 -9.48 -2.29
C ARG A 170 9.06 -10.78 -2.41
N ALA A 171 9.89 -11.08 -1.42
CA ALA A 171 10.64 -12.33 -1.36
C ALA A 171 9.71 -13.55 -1.33
N ARG A 172 8.62 -13.50 -0.54
CA ARG A 172 7.61 -14.58 -0.49
C ARG A 172 6.91 -14.77 -1.83
N GLN A 173 6.63 -13.68 -2.55
CA GLN A 173 6.03 -13.77 -3.88
C GLN A 173 6.97 -14.44 -4.88
N ILE A 174 8.25 -14.08 -4.87
CA ILE A 174 9.27 -14.71 -5.74
C ILE A 174 9.38 -16.20 -5.40
N ALA A 175 9.48 -16.55 -4.11
CA ALA A 175 9.49 -17.94 -3.68
C ALA A 175 8.23 -18.72 -4.10
N PHE A 176 7.07 -18.06 -4.14
CA PHE A 176 5.82 -18.66 -4.61
C PHE A 176 5.80 -18.85 -6.14
N GLU A 177 6.45 -17.96 -6.90
CA GLU A 177 6.59 -18.08 -8.36
C GLU A 177 7.55 -19.21 -8.77
N GLU A 178 8.55 -19.53 -7.92
CA GLU A 178 9.45 -20.69 -8.08
C GLU A 178 8.78 -22.04 -7.75
N ILE A 179 7.69 -22.00 -6.99
CA ILE A 179 6.88 -23.19 -6.72
C ILE A 179 5.87 -23.35 -7.86
N ASN A 180 5.76 -24.56 -8.41
CA ASN A 180 4.88 -24.85 -9.53
C ASN A 180 3.44 -24.43 -9.20
N ARG A 181 2.77 -23.66 -10.07
CA ARG A 181 1.46 -23.03 -9.78
C ARG A 181 0.31 -24.01 -9.47
N ASP A 182 0.50 -25.31 -9.71
CA ASP A 182 -0.48 -26.37 -9.45
C ASP A 182 -0.29 -27.09 -8.10
N SER A 183 0.78 -26.81 -7.35
CA SER A 183 1.03 -27.47 -6.06
C SER A 183 0.31 -26.77 -4.91
N GLN A 184 -0.46 -27.52 -4.11
CA GLN A 184 -1.05 -27.07 -2.83
C GLN A 184 0.00 -26.92 -1.71
N GLU A 185 1.13 -26.30 -2.02
CA GLU A 185 2.27 -26.12 -1.11
C GLU A 185 2.13 -24.84 -0.28
N SER A 186 2.57 -24.89 0.99
CA SER A 186 2.56 -23.74 1.89
C SER A 186 3.97 -23.19 2.09
N LEU A 187 4.11 -21.86 2.08
CA LEU A 187 5.37 -21.17 2.38
C LEU A 187 5.37 -20.63 3.80
N GLU A 188 6.34 -21.05 4.62
CA GLU A 188 6.59 -20.53 5.95
C GLU A 188 7.97 -19.87 6.03
N LEU A 189 8.04 -18.64 6.56
CA LEU A 189 9.30 -17.95 6.74
C LEU A 189 10.11 -18.64 7.85
N VAL A 190 11.38 -18.92 7.58
CA VAL A 190 12.29 -19.55 8.55
C VAL A 190 13.27 -18.52 9.07
N GLU A 191 13.36 -18.41 10.40
CA GLU A 191 14.43 -17.65 11.05
C GLU A 191 15.66 -18.55 11.20
N CYS A 192 16.63 -18.40 10.30
CA CYS A 192 17.93 -19.06 10.44
C CYS A 192 18.80 -18.25 11.40
N THR A 193 18.73 -18.57 12.69
CA THR A 193 19.53 -17.91 13.73
C THR A 193 20.95 -18.45 13.84
N GLU A 194 21.21 -19.67 13.36
CA GLU A 194 22.57 -20.22 13.20
C GLU A 194 22.75 -20.96 11.85
N PRO A 195 23.95 -20.94 11.25
CA PRO A 195 24.22 -21.65 10.00
C PRO A 195 24.13 -23.16 10.24
N THR A 196 23.07 -23.82 9.77
CA THR A 196 23.21 -25.23 9.42
C THR A 196 24.21 -25.29 8.27
N ALA A 197 25.29 -26.05 8.42
CA ALA A 197 26.35 -26.19 7.42
C ALA A 197 25.78 -26.53 6.02
N GLN A 198 24.65 -27.23 5.97
CA GLN A 198 23.91 -27.55 4.74
C GLN A 198 23.35 -26.29 4.04
N LEU A 199 22.75 -25.33 4.76
CA LEU A 199 22.19 -24.10 4.18
C LEU A 199 23.28 -23.17 3.62
N ALA A 200 24.45 -23.14 4.27
CA ALA A 200 25.61 -22.39 3.78
C ALA A 200 26.15 -22.92 2.44
N CYS A 201 26.13 -24.25 2.23
CA CYS A 201 26.55 -24.87 0.97
C CYS A 201 25.67 -24.45 -0.22
N TYR A 202 24.40 -24.15 0.01
CA TYR A 202 23.46 -23.79 -1.06
C TYR A 202 23.55 -22.34 -1.53
N LEU A 203 24.25 -21.44 -0.83
CA LEU A 203 24.26 -19.99 -1.11
C LEU A 203 25.09 -19.52 -2.32
N LYS A 204 25.33 -20.38 -3.33
CA LYS A 204 26.22 -20.10 -4.48
C LYS A 204 27.58 -19.48 -4.09
N GLY A 205 28.03 -19.64 -2.84
CA GLY A 205 29.29 -19.13 -2.30
C GLY A 205 29.49 -17.60 -2.29
N LYS A 206 28.47 -16.79 -2.62
CA LYS A 206 28.62 -15.33 -2.84
C LYS A 206 27.79 -14.46 -1.89
N ARG A 207 26.98 -15.04 -1.01
CA ARG A 207 26.02 -14.31 -0.16
C ARG A 207 26.09 -14.80 1.29
N SER A 208 25.83 -13.94 2.26
CA SER A 208 25.65 -14.30 3.67
C SER A 208 24.21 -14.76 3.93
N LEU A 209 24.00 -15.68 4.88
CA LEU A 209 22.66 -16.07 5.33
C LEU A 209 21.85 -14.86 5.82
N ALA A 210 22.51 -13.88 6.47
CA ALA A 210 21.87 -12.67 6.97
C ALA A 210 21.30 -11.78 5.84
N ASP A 211 21.79 -11.93 4.61
CA ASP A 211 21.39 -11.14 3.45
C ASP A 211 20.28 -11.84 2.63
N CYS A 212 19.66 -12.88 3.18
CA CYS A 212 18.66 -13.69 2.49
C CYS A 212 17.40 -13.88 3.35
N TYR A 213 16.26 -14.08 2.69
CA TYR A 213 15.06 -14.64 3.30
C TYR A 213 14.96 -16.12 2.94
N PHE A 214 14.62 -16.97 3.89
CA PHE A 214 14.43 -18.41 3.66
C PHE A 214 12.98 -18.79 3.91
N PHE A 215 12.41 -19.55 2.99
CA PHE A 215 11.07 -20.10 3.12
C PHE A 215 11.13 -21.62 3.09
N HIS A 216 10.52 -22.25 4.08
CA HIS A 216 10.25 -23.68 4.06
C HIS A 216 9.01 -23.94 3.21
N VAL A 217 9.11 -24.92 2.30
CA VAL A 217 8.03 -25.36 1.44
C VAL A 217 7.39 -26.60 2.04
N GLY A 218 6.22 -26.43 2.67
CA GLY A 218 5.46 -27.51 3.27
C GLY A 218 4.61 -28.26 2.24
N SER A 219 4.69 -29.59 2.23
CA SER A 219 3.73 -30.46 1.53
C SER A 219 2.77 -31.13 2.52
N ARG A 220 1.52 -31.39 2.10
CA ARG A 220 0.54 -32.13 2.94
C ARG A 220 0.90 -33.60 3.17
N THR A 221 1.80 -34.16 2.36
CA THR A 221 2.30 -35.53 2.48
C THR A 221 3.78 -35.47 2.86
N PRO A 222 4.12 -35.29 4.14
CA PRO A 222 5.51 -35.17 4.56
C PRO A 222 6.27 -36.44 4.16
N ARG A 223 7.27 -36.29 3.28
CA ARG A 223 8.34 -37.28 3.20
C ARG A 223 9.15 -37.12 4.48
N ILE A 224 9.29 -38.20 5.23
CA ILE A 224 10.05 -38.21 6.47
C ILE A 224 11.50 -37.80 6.14
N GLY A 225 11.97 -36.71 6.74
CA GLY A 225 13.37 -36.29 6.69
C GLY A 225 13.82 -35.37 5.54
N SER A 226 12.91 -34.77 4.75
CA SER A 226 13.29 -33.80 3.71
C SER A 226 12.33 -32.60 3.65
N GLY A 227 12.83 -31.40 3.95
CA GLY A 227 12.10 -30.13 3.78
C GLY A 227 12.75 -29.27 2.70
N ARG A 228 12.01 -28.93 1.64
CA ARG A 228 12.51 -28.04 0.59
C ARG A 228 12.59 -26.60 1.11
N ILE A 229 13.72 -25.93 0.89
CA ILE A 229 13.92 -24.52 1.26
C ILE A 229 14.21 -23.71 0.02
N ILE A 230 13.57 -22.53 -0.06
CA ILE A 230 13.85 -21.51 -1.06
C ILE A 230 14.45 -20.28 -0.37
N GLY A 231 15.64 -19.88 -0.82
CA GLY A 231 16.34 -18.69 -0.36
C GLY A 231 16.28 -17.57 -1.39
N ILE A 232 15.91 -16.38 -0.95
CA ILE A 232 15.79 -15.18 -1.79
C ILE A 232 16.73 -14.11 -1.26
N SER A 233 17.57 -13.54 -2.13
CA SER A 233 18.43 -12.42 -1.75
C SER A 233 17.60 -11.20 -1.36
N LYS A 234 17.95 -10.59 -0.23
CA LYS A 234 17.36 -9.33 0.19
C LYS A 234 17.74 -8.20 -0.76
N GLN A 235 18.93 -8.17 -1.36
CA GLN A 235 19.37 -7.02 -2.14
C GLN A 235 18.66 -6.87 -3.49
N ASP A 236 18.50 -7.98 -4.22
CA ASP A 236 18.06 -7.98 -5.62
C ASP A 236 16.87 -8.92 -5.89
N GLY A 237 16.47 -9.72 -4.91
CA GLY A 237 15.40 -10.71 -5.07
C GLY A 237 15.79 -11.93 -5.91
N GLU A 238 17.09 -12.14 -6.20
CA GLU A 238 17.54 -13.35 -6.87
C GLU A 238 17.26 -14.58 -6.01
N VAL A 239 16.80 -15.67 -6.64
CA VAL A 239 16.73 -16.99 -6.01
C VAL A 239 18.14 -17.52 -5.83
N VAL A 240 18.60 -17.51 -4.58
CA VAL A 240 19.97 -17.89 -4.23
C VAL A 240 20.08 -19.38 -3.90
N CYS A 241 19.00 -19.99 -3.40
CA CYS A 241 18.90 -21.43 -3.25
C CYS A 241 17.47 -21.94 -3.44
N ASP A 242 17.37 -23.17 -3.94
CA ASP A 242 16.14 -23.96 -4.02
C ASP A 242 16.56 -25.43 -3.96
N GLY A 243 16.26 -26.11 -2.85
CA GLY A 243 16.68 -27.50 -2.69
C GLY A 243 16.14 -28.15 -1.43
N ASP A 244 16.18 -29.49 -1.43
CA ASP A 244 15.83 -30.30 -0.27
C ASP A 244 16.94 -30.19 0.79
N VAL A 245 16.54 -29.81 2.00
CA VAL A 245 17.40 -29.84 3.18
C VAL A 245 17.03 -31.11 3.95
N GLY A 246 18.02 -31.99 4.13
CA GLY A 246 17.88 -33.17 4.99
C GLY A 246 17.88 -32.74 6.46
N GLU A 247 17.57 -33.68 7.37
CA GLU A 247 17.72 -33.45 8.82
C GLU A 247 19.12 -32.93 9.22
#